data_AF-A0A1L1VGY8-F1
#
_entry.id   AF-A0A1L1VGY8-F1
#
_cell.length_a   1.000
_cell.length_b   1.000
_cell.length_c   1.000
_cell.angle_alpha   90.00
_cell.angle_beta   90.00
_cell.angle_gamma   90.00
#
_symmetry.space_group_name_H-M   'P 1'
#
loop_
_entity.id
_entity.type
_entity.pdbx_description
1 polymer ?
#
loop_
_entity_poly.entity_id
_entity_poly.type
_entity_poly.pdbx_seq_one_letter_code
_entity_poly.pdbx_strand_id
1 'polypeptide(L)'
;QRLENRTQLVTACHMGPKVFINCAGFIKIDTNSLGDSTEAYVEVLDGSRVHPETYEWARKMAVDALEYEDDDANPAGALEEILEAPERLKDLDLDAFAEELERQGFGNKSITLYDIRSELNHRYKDM
;
A
#
# COMPACT_ATOMS: atom_id res chain seq x y z
N GLN A 1 -10.92 -21.70 -7.34
CA GLN A 1 -10.32 -20.57 -8.06
C GLN A 1 -9.33 -19.91 -7.12
N ARG A 2 -8.10 -19.65 -7.58
CA ARG A 2 -7.08 -18.91 -6.81
C ARG A 2 -7.30 -17.41 -7.07
N LEU A 3 -7.14 -16.59 -6.04
CA LEU A 3 -7.21 -15.13 -6.15
C LEU A 3 -5.79 -14.58 -6.31
N GLU A 4 -5.63 -13.64 -7.24
CA GLU A 4 -4.37 -12.99 -7.60
C GLU A 4 -4.27 -11.56 -7.09
N ASN A 5 -5.40 -10.90 -6.84
CA ASN A 5 -5.46 -9.56 -6.25
C ASN A 5 -6.79 -9.32 -5.54
N ARG A 6 -6.85 -8.28 -4.70
CA ARG A 6 -8.07 -7.91 -3.95
C ARG A 6 -9.20 -7.45 -4.86
N THR A 7 -8.92 -6.89 -6.04
CA THR A 7 -9.95 -6.49 -7.01
C THR A 7 -10.79 -7.68 -7.47
N GLN A 8 -10.20 -8.89 -7.52
CA GLN A 8 -10.93 -10.13 -7.84
C GLN A 8 -12.00 -10.50 -6.78
N LEU A 9 -11.95 -9.96 -5.57
CA LEU A 9 -13.04 -10.11 -4.60
C LEU A 9 -14.36 -9.49 -5.12
N VAL A 10 -14.25 -8.39 -5.86
CA VAL A 10 -15.40 -7.73 -6.48
C VAL A 10 -15.77 -8.43 -7.80
N THR A 11 -14.79 -8.66 -8.67
CA THR A 11 -15.06 -9.13 -10.04
C THR A 11 -15.35 -10.63 -10.13
N ALA A 12 -14.69 -11.45 -9.31
CA ALA A 12 -14.83 -12.91 -9.32
C ALA A 12 -15.64 -13.46 -8.13
N CYS A 13 -15.55 -12.84 -6.95
CA CYS A 13 -16.34 -13.25 -5.77
C CYS A 13 -17.63 -12.46 -5.58
N HIS A 14 -17.92 -11.49 -6.46
CA HIS A 14 -19.14 -10.69 -6.45
C HIS A 14 -19.41 -9.96 -5.13
N MET A 15 -18.36 -9.55 -4.40
CA MET A 15 -18.55 -8.69 -3.24
C MET A 15 -19.09 -7.33 -3.64
N GLY A 16 -20.17 -6.91 -2.97
CA GLY A 16 -20.69 -5.56 -3.11
C GLY A 16 -19.70 -4.53 -2.54
N PRO A 17 -19.73 -3.27 -3.01
CA PRO A 17 -18.75 -2.24 -2.65
C PRO A 17 -18.61 -2.02 -1.14
N LYS A 18 -19.72 -2.04 -0.40
CA LYS A 18 -19.71 -1.88 1.06
C LYS A 18 -19.01 -3.04 1.78
N VAL A 19 -19.22 -4.26 1.30
CA VAL A 19 -18.59 -5.45 1.89
C VAL A 19 -17.10 -5.40 1.63
N PHE A 20 -16.71 -5.09 0.38
CA PHE A 20 -15.30 -4.95 0.00
C PHE A 20 -14.57 -3.90 0.85
N ILE A 21 -15.11 -2.68 0.97
CA ILE A 21 -14.50 -1.62 1.78
C ILE A 21 -14.36 -2.04 3.26
N ASN A 22 -15.30 -2.81 3.80
CA ASN A 22 -15.24 -3.23 5.18
C ASN A 22 -14.21 -4.35 5.44
N CYS A 23 -13.90 -5.18 4.44
CA CYS A 23 -13.11 -6.39 4.65
C CYS A 23 -11.77 -6.44 3.93
N ALA A 24 -11.52 -5.61 2.92
CA ALA A 24 -10.37 -5.77 2.03
C ALA A 24 -9.03 -5.75 2.76
N GLY A 25 -8.84 -4.86 3.74
CA GLY A 25 -7.60 -4.76 4.52
C GLY A 25 -7.32 -5.97 5.42
N PHE A 26 -8.32 -6.81 5.68
CA PHE A 26 -8.20 -8.02 6.50
C PHE A 26 -7.95 -9.29 5.66
N ILE A 27 -8.11 -9.21 4.33
CA ILE A 27 -7.91 -10.34 3.42
C ILE A 27 -6.52 -10.21 2.80
N LYS A 28 -5.62 -11.11 3.18
CA LYS A 28 -4.27 -11.18 2.62
C LYS A 28 -4.27 -11.99 1.32
N ILE A 29 -3.64 -11.46 0.27
CA ILE A 29 -3.24 -12.24 -0.90
C ILE A 29 -1.78 -12.63 -0.76
N ASP A 30 -1.44 -13.90 -1.01
CA ASP A 30 -0.05 -14.35 -0.98
C ASP A 30 0.68 -13.93 -2.26
N THR A 31 1.13 -12.68 -2.30
CA THR A 31 1.82 -12.07 -3.45
C THR A 31 3.12 -12.79 -3.80
N ASN A 32 3.80 -13.37 -2.82
CA ASN A 32 5.06 -14.10 -3.04
C ASN A 32 4.84 -15.35 -3.89
N SER A 33 3.70 -16.03 -3.69
CA SER A 33 3.33 -17.21 -4.46
C SER A 33 2.89 -16.89 -5.90
N LEU A 34 2.61 -15.62 -6.22
CA LEU A 34 2.07 -15.20 -7.52
C LEU A 34 3.15 -14.83 -8.54
N GLY A 35 4.31 -14.32 -8.10
CA GLY A 35 5.34 -13.76 -8.99
C GLY A 35 5.78 -14.67 -10.14
N ASP A 36 5.86 -15.99 -9.93
CA ASP A 36 6.21 -16.95 -10.98
C ASP A 36 4.99 -17.57 -11.69
N SER A 37 3.78 -17.29 -11.23
CA SER A 37 2.55 -18.02 -11.60
C SER A 37 1.55 -17.22 -12.43
N THR A 38 1.76 -15.91 -12.63
CA THR A 38 0.81 -15.05 -13.34
C THR A 38 1.51 -14.03 -14.24
N GLU A 39 0.91 -13.73 -15.40
CA GLU A 39 1.35 -12.65 -16.31
C GLU A 39 0.79 -11.28 -15.90
N ALA A 40 -0.14 -11.25 -14.93
CA ALA A 40 -0.74 -10.01 -14.44
C ALA A 40 0.17 -9.26 -13.47
N TYR A 41 0.05 -7.93 -13.46
CA TYR A 41 0.69 -7.09 -12.45
C TYR A 41 0.28 -7.53 -11.04
N VAL A 42 1.28 -7.78 -10.19
CA VAL A 42 1.09 -8.18 -8.78
C VAL A 42 1.07 -6.92 -7.92
N GLU A 43 -0.07 -6.65 -7.29
CA GLU A 43 -0.17 -5.57 -6.31
C GLU A 43 0.48 -6.01 -4.98
N VAL A 44 1.71 -5.56 -4.74
CA VAL A 44 2.49 -5.95 -3.56
C VAL A 44 1.82 -5.59 -2.22
N LEU A 45 0.98 -4.55 -2.21
CA LEU A 45 0.22 -4.12 -1.03
C LEU A 45 -0.92 -5.07 -0.66
N ASP A 46 -1.38 -5.92 -1.58
CA ASP A 46 -2.38 -6.96 -1.27
C ASP A 46 -1.81 -8.02 -0.31
N GLY A 47 -0.49 -8.11 -0.22
CA GLY A 47 0.24 -8.91 0.78
C GLY A 47 0.44 -8.22 2.13
N SER A 48 -0.18 -7.06 2.36
CA SER A 48 -0.09 -6.24 3.58
C SER A 48 -1.47 -5.88 4.16
N ARG A 49 -1.53 -5.36 5.39
CA ARG A 49 -2.75 -4.79 5.99
C ARG A 49 -3.14 -3.41 5.45
N VAL A 50 -2.33 -2.80 4.58
CA VAL A 50 -2.68 -1.52 3.95
C VAL A 50 -4.00 -1.72 3.20
N HIS A 51 -4.94 -0.79 3.37
CA HIS A 51 -6.24 -0.88 2.73
C HIS A 51 -6.17 -0.36 1.27
N PRO A 52 -6.90 -0.94 0.30
CA PRO A 52 -6.88 -0.46 -1.09
C PRO A 52 -7.19 1.03 -1.26
N GLU A 53 -7.99 1.63 -0.36
CA GLU A 53 -8.28 3.07 -0.39
C GLU A 53 -7.05 3.97 -0.08
N THR A 54 -6.00 3.38 0.49
CA THR A 54 -4.79 4.11 0.91
C THR A 54 -3.54 3.67 0.13
N TYR A 55 -3.68 2.87 -0.93
CA TYR A 55 -2.54 2.42 -1.74
C TYR A 55 -1.78 3.58 -2.37
N GLU A 56 -2.49 4.63 -2.80
CA GLU A 56 -1.86 5.82 -3.34
C GLU A 56 -0.95 6.52 -2.33
N TRP A 57 -1.34 6.54 -1.04
CA TRP A 57 -0.53 7.14 0.01
C TRP A 57 0.73 6.33 0.30
N ALA A 58 0.62 5.00 0.32
CA ALA A 58 1.80 4.13 0.46
C ALA A 58 2.81 4.35 -0.68
N ARG A 59 2.33 4.53 -1.92
CA ARG A 59 3.18 4.83 -3.08
C ARG A 59 3.82 6.21 -3.01
N LYS A 60 3.06 7.25 -2.65
CA LYS A 60 3.59 8.61 -2.46
C LYS A 60 4.63 8.67 -1.34
N MET A 61 4.34 8.02 -0.21
CA MET A 61 5.33 7.87 0.88
C MET A 61 6.61 7.20 0.41
N ALA A 62 6.51 6.20 -0.47
CA ALA A 62 7.68 5.54 -1.02
C ALA A 62 8.48 6.48 -1.95
N VAL A 63 7.82 7.18 -2.88
CA VAL A 63 8.49 8.13 -3.78
C VAL A 63 9.19 9.23 -2.98
N ASP A 64 8.50 9.84 -2.01
CA ASP A 64 9.03 10.94 -1.20
C ASP A 64 10.21 10.47 -0.33
N ALA A 65 10.12 9.28 0.28
CA ALA A 65 11.21 8.73 1.09
C ALA A 65 12.45 8.35 0.28
N LEU A 66 12.31 8.10 -1.02
CA LEU A 66 13.44 7.80 -1.90
C LEU A 66 14.04 9.06 -2.53
N GLU A 67 13.41 10.23 -2.35
CA GLU A 67 13.80 11.51 -2.96
C GLU A 67 13.99 11.41 -4.48
N TYR A 68 13.16 10.61 -5.16
CA TYR A 68 13.24 10.51 -6.62
C TYR A 68 12.94 11.87 -7.26
N GLU A 69 13.78 12.29 -8.22
CA GLU A 69 13.48 13.44 -9.07
C GLU A 69 12.22 13.12 -9.90
N ASP A 70 11.27 14.07 -9.97
CA ASP A 70 9.91 13.88 -10.50
C ASP A 70 9.84 13.21 -11.90
N ASP A 71 10.89 13.35 -12.72
CA ASP A 71 10.92 12.83 -14.09
C ASP A 71 11.20 11.30 -14.18
N ASP A 72 11.72 10.66 -13.11
CA ASP A 72 12.02 9.22 -13.04
C ASP A 72 11.19 8.45 -11.98
N ALA A 73 10.25 9.13 -11.31
CA ALA A 73 9.46 8.55 -10.22
C ALA A 73 8.48 7.48 -10.74
N ASN A 74 8.87 6.20 -10.69
CA ASN A 74 7.96 5.07 -10.82
C ASN A 74 7.44 4.66 -9.44
N PRO A 75 6.17 4.95 -9.07
CA PRO A 75 5.68 4.68 -7.71
C PRO A 75 5.58 3.20 -7.38
N ALA A 76 5.48 2.32 -8.38
CA ALA A 76 5.51 0.87 -8.16
C ALA A 76 6.93 0.40 -7.81
N GLY A 77 7.94 0.85 -8.57
CA GLY A 77 9.35 0.53 -8.29
C GLY A 77 9.83 1.12 -6.97
N ALA A 78 9.44 2.36 -6.67
CA ALA A 78 9.72 2.99 -5.37
C ALA A 78 9.17 2.15 -4.20
N LEU A 79 7.96 1.65 -4.35
CA LEU A 79 7.34 0.83 -3.32
C LEU A 79 8.04 -0.53 -3.15
N GLU A 80 8.45 -1.17 -4.24
CA GLU A 80 9.25 -2.40 -4.19
C GLU A 80 10.58 -2.17 -3.46
N GLU A 81 11.28 -1.08 -3.77
CA GLU A 81 12.53 -0.70 -3.11
C GLU A 81 12.34 -0.42 -1.61
N ILE A 82 11.26 0.25 -1.22
CA ILE A 82 10.91 0.45 0.20
C ILE A 82 10.58 -0.88 0.90
N LEU A 83 9.97 -1.84 0.21
CA LEU A 83 9.71 -3.16 0.79
C LEU A 83 11.00 -3.99 0.98
N GLU A 84 12.06 -3.70 0.21
CA GLU A 84 13.39 -4.28 0.38
C GLU A 84 14.21 -3.55 1.46
N ALA A 85 14.09 -2.22 1.54
CA ALA A 85 14.82 -1.33 2.43
C ALA A 85 13.87 -0.41 3.24
N PRO A 86 13.03 -0.97 4.14
CA PRO A 86 11.99 -0.20 4.83
C PRO A 86 12.53 0.84 5.81
N GLU A 87 13.80 0.76 6.20
CA GLU A 87 14.47 1.76 7.01
C GLU A 87 14.53 3.14 6.35
N ARG A 88 14.41 3.22 5.02
CA ARG A 88 14.38 4.50 4.29
C ARG A 88 13.15 5.35 4.61
N LEU A 89 12.07 4.73 5.10
CA LEU A 89 10.90 5.45 5.60
C LEU A 89 11.13 6.17 6.94
N LYS A 90 12.27 5.98 7.61
CA LYS A 90 12.54 6.58 8.93
C LYS A 90 12.75 8.09 8.87
N ASP A 91 13.34 8.57 7.78
CA ASP A 91 13.70 9.98 7.61
C ASP A 91 12.54 10.79 7.01
N LEU A 92 11.46 10.12 6.58
CA LEU A 92 10.25 10.77 6.07
C LEU A 92 9.46 11.43 7.21
N ASP A 93 9.27 12.74 7.10
CA ASP A 93 8.41 13.52 8.00
C ASP A 93 6.92 13.27 7.69
N LEU A 94 6.34 12.29 8.39
CA LEU A 94 4.93 11.94 8.24
C LEU A 94 3.97 13.02 8.74
N ASP A 95 4.40 13.86 9.67
CA ASP A 95 3.55 14.90 10.23
C ASP A 95 3.38 16.01 9.18
N ALA A 96 4.47 16.44 8.54
CA ALA A 96 4.44 17.37 7.42
C ALA A 96 3.64 16.81 6.22
N PHE A 97 3.82 15.53 5.90
CA PHE A 97 3.04 14.87 4.85
C PHE A 97 1.54 14.82 5.18
N ALA A 98 1.17 14.54 6.42
CA ALA A 98 -0.23 14.53 6.88
C ALA A 98 -0.86 15.92 6.81
N GLU A 99 -0.13 16.97 7.21
CA GLU A 99 -0.57 18.36 7.11
C GLU A 99 -0.84 18.76 5.65
N GLU A 100 0.03 18.34 4.72
CA GLU A 100 -0.14 18.60 3.30
C GLU A 100 -1.37 17.88 2.72
N LEU A 101 -1.61 16.62 3.10
CA LEU A 101 -2.85 15.91 2.72
C LEU A 101 -4.11 16.58 3.28
N GLU A 102 -4.06 17.06 4.52
CA GLU A 102 -5.18 17.78 5.13
C GLU A 102 -5.44 19.11 4.40
N ARG A 103 -4.39 19.85 4.03
CA ARG A 103 -4.47 21.09 3.25
C ARG A 103 -5.07 20.87 1.86
N GLN A 104 -4.80 19.73 1.23
CA GLN A 104 -5.40 19.33 -0.04
C GLN A 104 -6.86 18.84 0.08
N GLY A 105 -7.38 18.69 1.31
CA GLY A 105 -8.78 18.32 1.57
C GLY A 105 -9.02 16.82 1.71
N PHE A 106 -7.98 15.99 1.87
CA PHE A 106 -8.12 14.55 2.13
C PHE A 106 -8.45 14.23 3.61
N GLY A 107 -8.43 15.25 4.46
CA GLY A 107 -8.64 15.15 5.91
C GLY A 107 -7.40 14.64 6.64
N ASN A 108 -7.49 14.59 7.97
CA ASN A 108 -6.38 14.13 8.79
C ASN A 108 -6.11 12.62 8.60
N LYS A 109 -4.96 12.30 8.02
CA LYS A 109 -4.48 10.92 7.77
C LYS A 109 -3.27 10.53 8.61
N SER A 110 -2.90 11.32 9.62
CA SER A 110 -1.71 11.09 10.46
C SER A 110 -1.58 9.62 10.90
N ILE A 111 -2.57 9.14 11.67
CA ILE A 111 -2.60 7.75 12.18
C ILE A 111 -2.47 6.74 11.05
N THR A 112 -3.22 6.92 9.96
CA THR A 112 -3.19 6.03 8.79
C THR A 112 -1.80 5.95 8.17
N LEU A 113 -1.08 7.07 8.04
CA LEU A 113 0.28 7.10 7.49
C LEU A 113 1.28 6.38 8.40
N TYR A 114 1.16 6.57 9.73
CA TYR A 114 1.98 5.84 10.70
C TYR A 114 1.72 4.33 10.65
N ASP A 115 0.45 3.91 10.52
CA ASP A 115 0.07 2.51 10.36
C ASP A 115 0.64 1.92 9.06
N ILE A 116 0.56 2.67 7.94
CA ILE A 116 1.16 2.28 6.66
C ILE A 116 2.67 2.10 6.83
N ARG A 117 3.38 3.07 7.42
CA ARG A 117 4.84 2.95 7.65
C ARG A 117 5.18 1.71 8.47
N SER A 118 4.42 1.44 9.52
CA SER A 118 4.61 0.26 10.38
C SER A 118 4.41 -1.03 9.59
N GLU A 119 3.36 -1.09 8.77
CA GLU A 119 3.02 -2.25 7.96
C GLU A 119 4.03 -2.48 6.82
N LEU A 120 4.54 -1.43 6.18
CA LEU A 120 5.61 -1.53 5.18
C LEU A 120 6.93 -2.01 5.81
N ASN A 121 7.22 -1.60 7.05
CA ASN A 121 8.37 -2.09 7.80
C ASN A 121 8.25 -3.57 8.18
N HIS A 122 7.08 -3.99 8.66
CA HIS A 122 6.85 -5.38 9.07
C HIS A 122 5.43 -5.82 8.73
N ARG A 123 5.25 -6.41 7.54
CA ARG A 123 3.95 -6.87 7.06
C ARG A 123 3.33 -7.89 8.01
N TYR A 124 2.07 -7.67 8.38
CA TYR A 124 1.28 -8.53 9.26
C TYR A 124 1.91 -8.85 10.63
N LYS A 125 2.83 -8.02 11.13
CA LYS A 125 3.42 -8.21 12.46
C LYS A 125 2.32 -8.31 13.53
N ASP A 126 2.46 -9.27 14.45
CA ASP A 126 1.55 -9.38 15.59
C ASP A 126 1.64 -8.13 16.48
N MET A 127 0.48 -7.62 16.88
CA MET A 127 0.33 -6.44 17.73
C MET A 127 0.36 -6.81 19.21
#